data_AF-A0A6J8A8F9-F1
#
_entry.id   AF-A0A6J8A8F9-F1
#
_cell.length_a   1.000
_cell.length_b   1.000
_cell.length_c   1.000
_cell.angle_alpha   90.00
_cell.angle_beta   90.00
_cell.angle_gamma   90.00
#
_symmetry.space_group_name_H-M   'P 1'
#
loop_
_entity.id
_entity.type
_entity.pdbx_description
1 polymer ?
#
loop_
_entity_poly.entity_id
_entity_poly.type
_entity_poly.pdbx_seq_one_letter_code
_entity_poly.pdbx_strand_id
1 'polypeptide(L)'
;MDFFKELFDIEQLKFHRCLKPDNAFGDPMLVIFSDGSKLAYGTCPYVRWGTAHGGFESRLVIAKNRIAPTKQMSVPRLELCGAVLAARFDKIDSMIVRAQIQRESYGFGTFVATRVAEIQNKTEPSDWWWVPSEFNAADLATRITSPNDMVKNSIWKNGPKFLNDPIDQWPLRQDCNLGNDELPDTIGIVLSSDIKKMTNTMSGLDFEDVKLENISSYSKLLRVTCILMRIVTTKSFKGASIGITAESLNAAELEWIRYLQRDISNDWTKTFRRLSPEKNEAGIVVVGKRLADWLKATWNRTDLMLLPNKGHYVWLYLKSVHDQDHAGVDVTLAKVRNKFWIPKVRKSISMIRKRCVICRRRDNKCIGQQMGPLPLERLQPSPAFSYCSADLFGPLTIKDTVKGRTHGKAYGVLFSCMSSRAVYVDLADGYDTSSFIIVLRRFTSVRGYPKKIRSDLGSQLVSASKELKEVIQNWHWDTIKMFGNGNGMEWEFMKAADAPWENGCSEALIKSVKKSLSLAIGQSIMTFSELQTVLFEVANIVNERPIGTSTSDPNEGT
;
A
#
# COMPACT_ATOMS: atom_id res chain seq x y z
N MET A 1 8.34 27.91 -24.32
CA MET A 1 9.77 27.69 -24.01
C MET A 1 10.20 28.42 -22.74
N ASP A 2 9.49 29.48 -22.32
CA ASP A 2 9.91 30.29 -21.17
C ASP A 2 9.70 29.62 -19.81
N PHE A 3 8.67 28.77 -19.66
CA PHE A 3 8.45 27.97 -18.43
C PHE A 3 9.68 27.14 -18.00
N PHE A 4 10.41 26.53 -18.94
CA PHE A 4 11.61 25.73 -18.62
C PHE A 4 12.82 26.60 -18.25
N LYS A 5 12.84 27.87 -18.68
CA LYS A 5 13.88 28.84 -18.29
C LYS A 5 13.61 29.40 -16.90
N GLU A 6 12.34 29.71 -16.60
CA GLU A 6 11.89 30.21 -15.28
C GLU A 6 11.93 29.13 -14.19
N LEU A 7 11.96 27.84 -14.55
CA LEU A 7 12.03 26.74 -13.57
C LEU A 7 13.25 26.84 -12.66
N PHE A 8 14.36 27.41 -13.13
CA PHE A 8 15.57 27.62 -12.32
C PHE A 8 15.37 28.69 -11.24
N ASP A 9 14.40 29.59 -11.39
CA ASP A 9 14.09 30.61 -10.37
C ASP A 9 13.45 29.99 -9.11
N ILE A 10 12.96 28.74 -9.19
CA ILE A 10 12.48 27.98 -8.03
C ILE A 10 13.60 27.74 -7.00
N GLU A 11 14.87 27.70 -7.39
CA GLU A 11 15.99 27.55 -6.44
C GLU A 11 16.05 28.69 -5.41
N GLN A 12 15.47 29.86 -5.73
CA GLN A 12 15.38 31.00 -4.84
C GLN A 12 14.21 30.87 -3.83
N LEU A 13 13.34 29.87 -3.98
CA LEU A 13 12.19 29.62 -3.12
C LEU A 13 12.61 28.99 -1.78
N LYS A 14 12.89 29.84 -0.80
CA LYS A 14 13.16 29.42 0.59
C LYS A 14 11.95 29.65 1.50
N PHE A 15 11.68 28.70 2.39
CA PHE A 15 10.69 28.79 3.47
C PHE A 15 11.37 28.75 4.83
N HIS A 16 10.87 29.51 5.79
CA HIS A 16 11.33 29.41 7.18
C HIS A 16 10.75 28.14 7.81
N ARG A 17 11.61 27.29 8.37
CA ARG A 17 11.17 26.05 9.04
C ARG A 17 10.33 26.33 10.29
N CYS A 18 10.63 27.41 11.00
CA CYS A 18 9.83 27.86 12.12
C CYS A 18 8.64 28.69 11.61
N LEU A 19 7.43 28.28 11.97
CA LEU A 19 6.19 28.99 11.61
C LEU A 19 5.88 30.16 12.56
N LYS A 20 6.60 30.25 13.69
CA LYS A 20 6.50 31.35 14.66
C LYS A 20 7.60 32.39 14.38
N PRO A 21 7.25 33.65 14.09
CA PRO A 21 8.20 34.77 14.05
C PRO A 21 8.88 35.01 15.42
N ASP A 22 10.11 35.52 15.41
CA ASP A 22 10.87 35.77 16.65
C ASP A 22 10.20 36.84 17.53
N ASN A 23 9.49 37.78 16.90
CA ASN A 23 8.73 38.85 17.54
C ASN A 23 7.24 38.51 17.73
N ALA A 24 6.85 37.24 17.63
CA ALA A 24 5.45 36.82 17.72
C ALA A 24 4.87 37.02 19.13
N PHE A 25 3.67 37.58 19.18
CA PHE A 25 2.91 37.89 20.38
C PHE A 25 1.48 37.33 20.29
N GLY A 26 1.02 36.72 21.39
CA GLY A 26 -0.30 36.11 21.48
C GLY A 26 -0.42 34.74 20.81
N ASP A 27 -1.67 34.27 20.69
CA ASP A 27 -2.01 33.00 20.05
C ASP A 27 -2.07 33.14 18.51
N PRO A 28 -1.64 32.10 17.78
CA PRO A 28 -1.70 32.11 16.32
C PRO A 28 -3.14 31.95 15.81
N MET A 29 -3.46 32.63 14.72
CA MET A 29 -4.70 32.44 13.96
C MET A 29 -4.42 31.64 12.69
N LEU A 30 -5.20 30.58 12.44
CA LEU A 30 -5.14 29.82 11.21
C LEU A 30 -6.09 30.43 10.18
N VAL A 31 -5.58 30.81 9.02
CA VAL A 31 -6.36 31.36 7.90
C VAL A 31 -6.21 30.43 6.71
N ILE A 32 -7.31 29.84 6.24
CA ILE A 32 -7.28 28.81 5.20
C ILE A 32 -7.92 29.34 3.93
N PHE A 33 -7.14 29.43 2.85
CA PHE A 33 -7.67 29.74 1.52
C PHE A 33 -8.04 28.44 0.79
N SER A 34 -9.10 28.48 -0.02
CA SER A 34 -9.49 27.37 -0.89
C SER A 34 -9.96 27.87 -2.23
N ASP A 35 -9.67 27.11 -3.29
CA ASP A 35 -10.11 27.43 -4.65
C ASP A 35 -10.34 26.17 -5.48
N GLY A 36 -11.07 26.31 -6.59
CA GLY A 36 -11.27 25.28 -7.60
C GLY A 36 -11.34 25.84 -9.02
N SER A 37 -10.42 25.42 -9.87
CA SER A 37 -10.40 25.72 -11.30
C SER A 37 -10.74 24.48 -12.13
N LYS A 38 -10.95 24.66 -13.44
CA LYS A 38 -11.15 23.55 -14.40
C LYS A 38 -9.97 22.56 -14.44
N LEU A 39 -8.78 22.98 -14.00
CA LEU A 39 -7.55 22.18 -14.05
C LEU A 39 -7.24 21.52 -12.70
N ALA A 40 -7.49 22.20 -11.59
CA ALA A 40 -7.15 21.72 -10.26
C ALA A 40 -7.98 22.43 -9.18
N TYR A 41 -8.10 21.80 -8.01
CA TYR A 41 -8.67 22.41 -6.81
C TYR A 41 -7.70 22.22 -5.64
N GLY A 42 -7.68 23.14 -4.69
CA GLY A 42 -6.65 23.16 -3.66
C GLY A 42 -6.95 24.06 -2.47
N THR A 43 -6.07 23.99 -1.48
CA THR A 43 -6.15 24.79 -0.27
C THR A 43 -4.75 25.16 0.23
N CYS A 44 -4.64 26.35 0.82
CA CYS A 44 -3.41 26.94 1.34
C CYS A 44 -3.66 27.52 2.73
N PRO A 45 -3.43 26.74 3.81
CA PRO A 45 -3.41 27.26 5.18
C PRO A 45 -2.21 28.16 5.46
N TYR A 46 -2.47 29.32 6.07
CA TYR A 46 -1.49 30.26 6.61
C TYR A 46 -1.69 30.39 8.12
N VAL A 47 -0.59 30.49 8.86
CA VAL A 47 -0.62 30.87 10.26
C VAL A 47 -0.25 32.33 10.40
N ARG A 48 -1.10 33.09 11.09
CA ARG A 48 -0.97 34.52 11.34
C ARG A 48 -0.65 34.75 12.81
N TRP A 49 0.40 35.52 13.08
CA TRP A 49 0.83 35.90 14.42
C TRP A 49 0.69 37.41 14.61
N GLY A 50 0.26 37.83 15.79
CA GLY A 50 0.52 39.19 16.24
C GLY A 50 2.02 39.41 16.43
N THR A 51 2.49 40.63 16.24
CA THR A 51 3.89 41.00 16.50
C THR A 51 3.97 41.95 17.68
N ALA A 52 5.07 41.92 18.42
CA ALA A 52 5.31 42.82 19.56
C ALA A 52 5.29 44.32 19.18
N HIS A 53 5.39 44.65 17.89
CA HIS A 53 5.34 46.02 17.36
C HIS A 53 3.94 46.46 16.89
N GLY A 54 2.88 45.69 17.21
CA GLY A 54 1.49 46.04 16.89
C GLY A 54 1.04 45.71 15.47
N GLY A 55 1.88 45.07 14.64
CA GLY A 55 1.51 44.54 13.32
C GLY A 55 1.25 43.04 13.34
N PHE A 56 0.95 42.45 12.19
CA PHE A 56 0.78 41.01 12.03
C PHE A 56 1.72 40.45 10.96
N GLU A 57 2.14 39.20 11.13
CA GLU A 57 2.93 38.46 10.14
C GLU A 57 2.29 37.10 9.89
N SER A 58 2.17 36.73 8.62
CA SER A 58 1.60 35.44 8.22
C SER A 58 2.61 34.56 7.47
N ARG A 59 2.55 33.25 7.67
CA ARG A 59 3.43 32.26 7.04
C ARG A 59 2.63 31.07 6.51
N LEU A 60 2.92 30.66 5.28
CA LEU A 60 2.33 29.45 4.69
C LEU A 60 2.71 28.21 5.53
N VAL A 61 1.70 27.45 5.95
CA VAL A 61 1.89 26.18 6.69
C VAL A 61 2.10 25.04 5.70
N ILE A 62 1.19 24.93 4.73
CA ILE A 62 1.18 23.88 3.72
C ILE A 62 0.34 24.35 2.52
N ALA A 63 0.64 23.85 1.33
CA ALA A 63 -0.25 23.95 0.19
C ALA A 63 -0.59 22.55 -0.31
N LYS A 64 -1.87 22.30 -0.59
CA LYS A 64 -2.34 20.99 -1.06
C LYS A 64 -3.32 21.16 -2.22
N ASN A 65 -2.92 20.69 -3.39
CA ASN A 65 -3.75 20.69 -4.59
C ASN A 65 -4.05 19.28 -5.10
N ARG A 66 -5.09 19.17 -5.93
CA ARG A 66 -5.49 17.96 -6.64
C ARG A 66 -5.91 18.33 -8.06
N ILE A 67 -5.48 17.51 -9.02
CA ILE A 67 -5.88 17.64 -10.42
C ILE A 67 -7.39 17.37 -10.55
N ALA A 68 -8.07 18.19 -11.34
CA ALA A 68 -9.49 18.03 -11.63
C ALA A 68 -9.75 16.68 -12.34
N PRO A 69 -10.84 15.97 -12.03
CA PRO A 69 -11.14 14.68 -12.66
C PRO A 69 -11.28 14.78 -14.18
N THR A 70 -10.92 13.71 -14.89
CA THR A 70 -11.01 13.64 -16.36
C THR A 70 -12.44 13.77 -16.88
N LYS A 71 -13.44 13.40 -16.07
CA LYS A 71 -14.85 13.71 -16.34
C LYS A 71 -15.09 15.16 -15.95
N GLN A 72 -15.46 16.00 -16.92
CA GLN A 72 -15.70 17.42 -16.68
C GLN A 72 -16.71 17.65 -15.56
N MET A 73 -16.33 18.52 -14.63
CA MET A 73 -17.14 19.00 -13.53
C MET A 73 -17.30 20.50 -13.65
N SER A 74 -18.41 21.04 -13.15
CA SER A 74 -18.61 22.49 -13.09
C SER A 74 -17.63 23.14 -12.10
N VAL A 75 -17.26 24.39 -12.35
CA VAL A 75 -16.36 25.17 -11.48
C VAL A 75 -16.88 25.23 -10.03
N PRO A 76 -18.18 25.48 -9.76
CA PRO A 76 -18.72 25.45 -8.40
C PRO A 76 -18.52 24.10 -7.68
N ARG A 77 -18.57 22.97 -8.39
CA ARG A 77 -18.30 21.65 -7.79
C ARG A 77 -16.83 21.45 -7.45
N LEU A 78 -15.92 22.08 -8.20
CA LEU A 78 -14.48 22.03 -7.96
C LEU A 78 -14.09 22.97 -6.82
N GLU A 79 -14.67 24.16 -6.75
CA GLU A 79 -14.57 25.07 -5.60
C GLU A 79 -15.06 24.39 -4.31
N LEU A 80 -16.21 23.69 -4.36
CA LEU A 80 -16.70 22.90 -3.24
C LEU A 80 -15.74 21.75 -2.86
N CYS A 81 -14.99 21.19 -3.81
CA CYS A 81 -13.94 20.22 -3.49
C CYS A 81 -12.72 20.87 -2.81
N GLY A 82 -12.35 22.09 -3.21
CA GLY A 82 -11.35 22.91 -2.52
C GLY A 82 -11.76 23.20 -1.08
N ALA A 83 -13.02 23.61 -0.87
CA ALA A 83 -13.58 23.87 0.46
C ALA A 83 -13.58 22.62 1.35
N VAL A 84 -13.91 21.43 0.81
CA VAL A 84 -13.79 20.16 1.55
C VAL A 84 -12.33 19.85 1.95
N LEU A 85 -11.36 20.19 1.10
CA LEU A 85 -9.94 20.05 1.46
C LEU A 85 -9.56 21.01 2.58
N ALA A 86 -10.02 22.25 2.55
CA ALA A 86 -9.80 23.24 3.62
C ALA A 86 -10.39 22.79 4.95
N ALA A 87 -11.67 22.36 4.97
CA ALA A 87 -12.35 21.88 6.17
C ALA A 87 -11.66 20.67 6.83
N ARG A 88 -10.84 19.92 6.09
CA ARG A 88 -10.07 18.78 6.65
C ARG A 88 -8.83 19.18 7.43
N PHE A 89 -8.33 20.40 7.28
CA PHE A 89 -7.11 20.84 7.98
C PHE A 89 -7.35 21.26 9.43
N ASP A 90 -8.60 21.53 9.82
CA ASP A 90 -8.92 22.05 11.15
C ASP A 90 -9.10 20.99 12.27
N LYS A 91 -8.82 19.70 12.01
CA LYS A 91 -8.95 18.64 13.05
C LYS A 91 -7.91 17.53 12.87
N ILE A 92 -6.71 17.72 13.45
CA ILE A 92 -5.88 16.58 13.84
C ILE A 92 -6.47 16.01 15.13
N ASP A 93 -6.75 14.72 15.05
CA ASP A 93 -7.19 13.76 16.05
C ASP A 93 -8.70 13.54 16.27
N SER A 94 -9.01 12.25 16.31
CA SER A 94 -10.31 11.61 16.18
C SER A 94 -10.96 11.41 17.54
N MET A 95 -12.26 11.70 17.67
CA MET A 95 -13.13 10.92 18.55
C MET A 95 -14.60 11.03 18.12
N ILE A 96 -14.97 10.11 17.23
CA ILE A 96 -16.28 9.44 17.07
C ILE A 96 -17.39 10.05 17.96
N VAL A 97 -18.45 10.59 17.34
CA VAL A 97 -19.80 10.61 17.94
C VAL A 97 -19.96 11.52 19.17
N ARG A 98 -19.55 12.78 19.11
CA ARG A 98 -20.40 13.82 19.73
C ARG A 98 -21.37 14.35 18.69
N ALA A 99 -22.00 13.45 17.94
CA ALA A 99 -23.36 13.01 18.21
C ALA A 99 -24.34 14.05 17.70
N GLN A 100 -25.07 13.68 16.64
CA GLN A 100 -26.51 13.89 16.56
C GLN A 100 -27.08 15.32 16.63
N ILE A 101 -26.29 16.38 16.66
CA ILE A 101 -26.82 17.70 16.98
C ILE A 101 -26.53 18.64 15.79
N GLN A 102 -27.42 19.01 14.86
CA GLN A 102 -28.87 18.79 14.70
C GLN A 102 -29.35 19.42 13.33
N ARG A 103 -29.46 18.64 12.23
CA ARG A 103 -30.28 18.85 10.96
C ARG A 103 -30.02 20.08 10.03
N GLU A 104 -30.44 20.16 8.74
CA GLU A 104 -30.90 19.21 7.68
C GLU A 104 -30.47 19.73 6.27
N SER A 105 -30.01 18.83 5.39
CA SER A 105 -29.46 19.14 4.05
C SER A 105 -30.42 18.81 2.89
N TYR A 106 -31.66 19.30 2.96
CA TYR A 106 -32.64 19.12 1.88
C TYR A 106 -32.50 20.23 0.83
N GLY A 107 -32.12 19.87 -0.40
CA GLY A 107 -32.18 20.76 -1.57
C GLY A 107 -31.17 20.48 -2.69
N PHE A 108 -30.06 19.79 -2.40
CA PHE A 108 -28.94 19.66 -3.34
C PHE A 108 -28.79 18.26 -3.93
N GLY A 109 -28.29 18.17 -5.17
CA GLY A 109 -27.85 16.90 -5.77
C GLY A 109 -26.85 16.13 -4.89
N THR A 110 -26.89 14.79 -4.91
CA THR A 110 -26.09 13.89 -4.03
C THR A 110 -24.59 14.24 -3.92
N PHE A 111 -24.00 14.78 -4.99
CA PHE A 111 -22.61 15.23 -5.02
C PHE A 111 -22.35 16.43 -4.10
N VAL A 112 -23.21 17.45 -4.18
CA VAL A 112 -23.11 18.71 -3.43
C VAL A 112 -23.53 18.45 -1.97
N ALA A 113 -24.66 17.76 -1.76
CA ALA A 113 -25.17 17.45 -0.43
C ALA A 113 -24.15 16.72 0.47
N THR A 114 -23.43 15.73 -0.07
CA THR A 114 -22.42 14.97 0.70
C THR A 114 -21.23 15.83 1.12
N ARG A 115 -20.83 16.80 0.29
CA ARG A 115 -19.66 17.65 0.52
C ARG A 115 -19.98 18.84 1.42
N VAL A 116 -21.14 19.46 1.22
CA VAL A 116 -21.68 20.46 2.14
C VAL A 116 -21.84 19.86 3.53
N ALA A 117 -22.37 18.64 3.63
CA ALA A 117 -22.44 17.93 4.91
C ALA A 117 -21.05 17.67 5.51
N GLU A 118 -20.02 17.37 4.72
CA GLU A 118 -18.67 17.20 5.26
C GLU A 118 -18.09 18.51 5.82
N ILE A 119 -18.30 19.63 5.13
CA ILE A 119 -17.86 20.96 5.56
C ILE A 119 -18.58 21.35 6.85
N GLN A 120 -19.91 21.27 6.87
CA GLN A 120 -20.74 21.59 8.04
C GLN A 120 -20.44 20.69 9.26
N ASN A 121 -19.91 19.48 9.06
CA ASN A 121 -19.49 18.62 10.16
C ASN A 121 -18.16 19.06 10.82
N LYS A 122 -17.37 19.91 10.15
CA LYS A 122 -16.02 20.27 10.59
C LYS A 122 -15.86 21.73 10.98
N THR A 123 -16.63 22.62 10.34
CA THR A 123 -16.57 24.08 10.50
C THR A 123 -17.97 24.64 10.68
N GLU A 124 -18.09 25.76 11.39
CA GLU A 124 -19.32 26.54 11.48
C GLU A 124 -19.49 27.46 10.26
N PRO A 125 -20.71 27.82 9.84
CA PRO A 125 -20.92 28.77 8.75
C PRO A 125 -20.24 30.13 8.97
N SER A 126 -20.12 30.57 10.24
CA SER A 126 -19.40 31.79 10.63
C SER A 126 -17.89 31.74 10.39
N ASP A 127 -17.33 30.56 10.15
CA ASP A 127 -15.90 30.38 9.86
C ASP A 127 -15.60 30.67 8.37
N TRP A 128 -16.62 30.73 7.52
CA TRP A 128 -16.48 30.91 6.08
C TRP A 128 -16.68 32.36 5.66
N TRP A 129 -15.70 32.86 4.91
CA TRP A 129 -15.69 34.23 4.39
C TRP A 129 -15.42 34.17 2.90
N TRP A 130 -16.13 35.02 2.15
CA TRP A 130 -15.82 35.24 0.75
C TRP A 130 -14.69 36.25 0.61
N VAL A 131 -13.70 35.90 -0.21
CA VAL A 131 -12.56 36.75 -0.58
C VAL A 131 -12.57 36.98 -2.10
N PRO A 132 -12.34 38.21 -2.58
CA PRO A 132 -12.15 38.45 -4.01
C PRO A 132 -10.99 37.62 -4.58
N SER A 133 -11.11 37.12 -5.82
CA SER A 133 -10.12 36.24 -6.44
C SER A 133 -8.71 36.85 -6.49
N GLU A 134 -8.58 38.16 -6.65
CA GLU A 134 -7.30 38.88 -6.66
C GLU A 134 -6.52 38.75 -5.34
N PHE A 135 -7.23 38.47 -4.24
CA PHE A 135 -6.66 38.27 -2.91
C PHE A 135 -6.71 36.81 -2.46
N ASN A 136 -7.17 35.86 -3.30
CA ASN A 136 -7.23 34.46 -2.94
C ASN A 136 -5.89 33.75 -3.20
N ALA A 137 -5.12 33.48 -2.15
CA ALA A 137 -3.84 32.78 -2.28
C ALA A 137 -3.99 31.35 -2.84
N ALA A 138 -5.17 30.73 -2.75
CA ALA A 138 -5.41 29.40 -3.32
C ALA A 138 -5.48 29.38 -4.85
N ASP A 139 -5.67 30.53 -5.53
CA ASP A 139 -5.62 30.60 -7.00
C ASP A 139 -4.25 30.17 -7.55
N LEU A 140 -3.17 30.44 -6.81
CA LEU A 140 -1.81 30.01 -7.16
C LEU A 140 -1.62 28.47 -7.06
N ALA A 141 -2.53 27.77 -6.36
CA ALA A 141 -2.52 26.32 -6.25
C ALA A 141 -3.37 25.61 -7.32
N THR A 142 -4.27 26.35 -7.97
CA THR A 142 -5.28 25.83 -8.91
C THR A 142 -5.07 26.30 -10.35
N ARG A 143 -4.28 27.37 -10.56
CA ARG A 143 -3.95 27.92 -11.88
C ARG A 143 -2.47 27.70 -12.21
N ILE A 144 -2.12 27.85 -13.49
CA ILE A 144 -0.72 27.82 -13.93
C ILE A 144 -0.09 29.15 -13.54
N THR A 145 0.93 29.10 -12.70
CA THR A 145 1.61 30.28 -12.15
C THR A 145 3.09 30.25 -12.57
N SER A 146 3.67 31.42 -12.89
CA SER A 146 5.10 31.52 -13.17
C SER A 146 5.92 31.34 -11.89
N PRO A 147 7.07 30.65 -11.93
CA PRO A 147 8.00 30.59 -10.81
C PRO A 147 8.33 31.96 -10.20
N ASN A 148 8.39 33.03 -11.01
CA ASN A 148 8.65 34.39 -10.54
C ASN A 148 7.58 34.92 -9.57
N ASP A 149 6.31 34.56 -9.78
CA ASP A 149 5.20 34.93 -8.89
C ASP A 149 5.29 34.23 -7.52
N MET A 150 6.14 33.20 -7.40
CA MET A 150 6.34 32.43 -6.17
C MET A 150 7.60 32.87 -5.38
N VAL A 151 8.49 33.67 -5.98
CA VAL A 151 9.80 34.09 -5.41
C VAL A 151 9.62 35.18 -4.32
N LYS A 152 10.71 35.78 -3.81
CA LYS A 152 10.78 36.65 -2.61
C LYS A 152 9.64 37.67 -2.50
N ASN A 153 9.02 37.75 -1.32
CA ASN A 153 7.87 38.60 -0.97
C ASN A 153 6.57 38.32 -1.73
N SER A 154 6.41 37.11 -2.29
CA SER A 154 5.17 36.69 -2.95
C SER A 154 4.00 36.48 -1.99
N ILE A 155 2.79 36.66 -2.52
CA ILE A 155 1.51 36.27 -1.90
C ILE A 155 1.56 34.79 -1.47
N TRP A 156 2.30 33.95 -2.21
CA TRP A 156 2.42 32.53 -1.91
C TRP A 156 3.05 32.26 -0.53
N LYS A 157 4.11 32.97 -0.14
CA LYS A 157 4.83 32.70 1.12
C LYS A 157 4.16 33.34 2.33
N ASN A 158 3.80 34.61 2.19
CA ASN A 158 3.37 35.44 3.31
C ASN A 158 1.86 35.69 3.32
N GLY A 159 1.14 35.09 2.37
CA GLY A 159 -0.27 35.34 2.14
C GLY A 159 -0.53 36.73 1.55
N PRO A 160 -1.81 37.06 1.32
CA PRO A 160 -2.21 38.39 0.86
C PRO A 160 -1.84 39.47 1.88
N LYS A 161 -1.53 40.68 1.40
CA LYS A 161 -1.08 41.79 2.26
C LYS A 161 -2.04 42.12 3.41
N PHE A 162 -3.35 41.97 3.18
CA PHE A 162 -4.37 42.25 4.19
C PHE A 162 -4.23 41.35 5.44
N LEU A 163 -3.55 40.20 5.37
CA LEU A 163 -3.27 39.39 6.56
C LEU A 163 -2.33 40.09 7.55
N ASN A 164 -1.60 41.12 7.12
CA ASN A 164 -0.77 41.92 8.01
C ASN A 164 -1.56 43.05 8.69
N ASP A 165 -2.80 43.28 8.25
CA ASP A 165 -3.71 44.31 8.77
C ASP A 165 -4.67 43.72 9.81
N PRO A 166 -5.26 44.55 10.69
CA PRO A 166 -6.35 44.16 11.59
C PRO A 166 -7.57 43.55 10.85
N ILE A 167 -8.28 42.62 11.50
CA ILE A 167 -9.38 41.84 10.89
C ILE A 167 -10.53 42.72 10.39
N ASP A 168 -10.78 43.84 11.07
CA ASP A 168 -11.77 44.85 10.70
C ASP A 168 -11.48 45.57 9.38
N GLN A 169 -10.23 45.50 8.89
CA GLN A 169 -9.80 46.10 7.63
C GLN A 169 -9.75 45.09 6.48
N TRP A 170 -10.09 43.82 6.76
CA TRP A 170 -10.02 42.78 5.75
C TRP A 170 -11.09 42.95 4.66
N PRO A 171 -10.76 42.76 3.37
CA PRO A 171 -11.70 42.89 2.26
C PRO A 171 -12.61 41.65 2.13
N LEU A 172 -13.07 41.11 3.25
CA LEU A 172 -13.87 39.89 3.32
C LEU A 172 -15.35 40.19 3.55
N ARG A 173 -16.21 39.30 3.05
CA ARG A 173 -17.67 39.40 3.24
C ARG A 173 -18.23 38.06 3.70
N GLN A 174 -19.16 38.08 4.65
CA GLN A 174 -19.96 36.90 5.02
C GLN A 174 -21.34 36.89 4.36
N ASP A 175 -21.80 38.04 3.86
CA ASP A 175 -23.15 38.17 3.33
C ASP A 175 -23.29 37.50 1.96
N CYS A 176 -24.20 36.52 1.86
CA CYS A 176 -24.59 35.87 0.61
C CYS A 176 -26.04 36.23 0.25
N ASN A 177 -26.23 37.22 -0.63
CA ASN A 177 -27.53 37.60 -1.18
C ASN A 177 -27.78 36.92 -2.54
N LEU A 178 -27.92 35.60 -2.55
CA LEU A 178 -28.27 34.83 -3.76
C LEU A 178 -29.67 34.22 -3.57
N GLY A 179 -30.53 34.36 -4.60
CA GLY A 179 -31.87 33.76 -4.58
C GLY A 179 -31.82 32.23 -4.73
N ASN A 180 -32.84 31.51 -4.23
CA ASN A 180 -32.90 30.04 -4.33
C ASN A 180 -32.83 29.50 -5.77
N ASP A 181 -33.28 30.28 -6.76
CA ASP A 181 -33.28 29.90 -8.18
C ASP A 181 -31.90 30.08 -8.86
N GLU A 182 -30.93 30.70 -8.19
CA GLU A 182 -29.60 31.01 -8.75
C GLU A 182 -28.52 30.01 -8.34
N LEU A 183 -28.84 29.04 -7.48
CA LEU A 183 -27.89 28.03 -6.99
C LEU A 183 -27.78 26.84 -7.98
N PRO A 184 -26.59 26.58 -8.55
CA PRO A 184 -26.36 25.41 -9.42
C PRO A 184 -26.63 24.09 -8.69
N ASP A 185 -27.18 23.09 -9.39
CA ASP A 185 -27.51 21.75 -8.85
C ASP A 185 -28.58 21.69 -7.75
N THR A 186 -29.40 22.74 -7.62
CA THR A 186 -30.63 22.68 -6.82
C THR A 186 -31.63 21.75 -7.50
N ILE A 187 -32.05 20.69 -6.80
CA ILE A 187 -33.07 19.78 -7.33
C ILE A 187 -34.41 20.50 -7.16
N GLY A 188 -34.93 21.08 -8.24
CA GLY A 188 -36.33 21.45 -8.31
C GLY A 188 -37.18 20.21 -8.07
N ILE A 189 -37.92 20.18 -6.96
CA ILE A 189 -38.92 19.14 -6.72
C ILE A 189 -40.05 19.38 -7.72
N VAL A 190 -39.89 18.86 -8.94
CA VAL A 190 -41.01 18.66 -9.85
C VAL A 190 -41.67 17.37 -9.40
N LEU A 191 -42.66 17.48 -8.51
CA LEU A 191 -43.71 16.46 -8.38
C LEU A 191 -44.48 16.45 -9.70
N SER A 192 -43.93 15.78 -10.72
CA SER A 192 -44.68 15.47 -11.93
C SER A 192 -45.69 14.38 -11.56
N SER A 193 -46.94 14.78 -11.54
CA SER A 193 -48.13 13.99 -11.25
C SER A 193 -48.49 13.05 -12.40
N ASP A 194 -47.55 12.23 -12.86
CA ASP A 194 -47.78 11.20 -13.89
C ASP A 194 -47.76 9.78 -13.31
N ILE A 195 -48.29 9.60 -12.09
CA ILE A 195 -48.65 8.28 -11.54
C ILE A 195 -50.00 7.82 -12.14
N LYS A 196 -50.13 7.82 -13.48
CA LYS A 196 -51.35 7.38 -14.16
C LYS A 196 -51.20 6.11 -15.01
N LYS A 197 -50.06 5.40 -14.94
CA LYS A 197 -49.88 4.10 -15.62
C LYS A 197 -49.14 3.02 -14.80
N MET A 198 -49.40 2.90 -13.51
CA MET A 198 -49.15 1.62 -12.80
C MET A 198 -50.46 0.84 -12.75
N THR A 199 -50.68 0.02 -13.78
CA THR A 199 -51.74 -0.98 -13.80
C THR A 199 -51.58 -1.95 -12.62
N ASN A 200 -52.70 -2.28 -11.99
CA ASN A 200 -52.85 -3.19 -10.85
C ASN A 200 -52.43 -4.64 -11.15
N THR A 201 -51.14 -4.87 -11.42
CA THR A 201 -50.58 -6.22 -11.48
C THR A 201 -49.34 -6.21 -10.61
N MET A 202 -49.26 -7.13 -9.64
CA MET A 202 -48.11 -7.33 -8.73
C MET A 202 -46.77 -7.61 -9.47
N SER A 203 -46.77 -7.61 -10.80
CA SER A 203 -45.65 -7.84 -11.72
C SER A 203 -45.24 -6.56 -12.47
N GLY A 204 -45.22 -5.40 -11.79
CA GLY A 204 -45.04 -4.08 -12.42
C GLY A 204 -43.70 -3.38 -12.15
N LEU A 205 -42.69 -4.07 -11.63
CA LEU A 205 -41.32 -3.55 -11.62
C LEU A 205 -40.57 -4.16 -12.79
N ASP A 206 -40.37 -3.39 -13.85
CA ASP A 206 -39.39 -3.75 -14.86
C ASP A 206 -37.99 -3.57 -14.25
N PHE A 207 -37.30 -4.70 -14.05
CA PHE A 207 -35.95 -4.72 -13.48
C PHE A 207 -34.93 -3.98 -14.37
N GLU A 208 -35.29 -3.65 -15.61
CA GLU A 208 -34.55 -2.74 -16.48
C GLU A 208 -34.45 -1.32 -15.92
N ASP A 209 -35.44 -0.86 -15.14
CA ASP A 209 -35.40 0.46 -14.49
C ASP A 209 -34.34 0.53 -13.38
N VAL A 210 -33.95 -0.63 -12.83
CA VAL A 210 -32.83 -0.72 -11.88
C VAL A 210 -31.54 -0.76 -12.68
N LYS A 211 -30.97 0.41 -12.97
CA LYS A 211 -29.66 0.57 -13.62
C LYS A 211 -28.54 -0.09 -12.82
N LEU A 212 -28.35 -1.39 -13.04
CA LEU A 212 -27.38 -2.26 -12.36
C LEU A 212 -25.97 -1.67 -12.38
N GLU A 213 -25.59 -1.03 -13.50
CA GLU A 213 -24.27 -0.42 -13.73
C GLU A 213 -23.89 0.62 -12.67
N ASN A 214 -24.88 1.29 -12.07
CA ASN A 214 -24.66 2.31 -11.04
C ASN A 214 -24.55 1.75 -9.63
N ILE A 215 -24.73 0.43 -9.45
CA ILE A 215 -24.74 -0.23 -8.15
C ILE A 215 -23.42 -0.96 -7.94
N SER A 216 -22.70 -0.61 -6.87
CA SER A 216 -21.35 -1.13 -6.57
C SER A 216 -21.32 -2.21 -5.49
N SER A 217 -22.45 -2.50 -4.86
CA SER A 217 -22.59 -3.43 -3.72
C SER A 217 -23.82 -4.32 -3.88
N TYR A 218 -23.64 -5.61 -3.62
CA TYR A 218 -24.71 -6.62 -3.62
C TYR A 218 -25.78 -6.33 -2.56
N SER A 219 -25.38 -5.99 -1.34
CA SER A 219 -26.33 -5.64 -0.28
C SER A 219 -27.10 -4.37 -0.62
N LYS A 220 -26.47 -3.39 -1.28
CA LYS A 220 -27.14 -2.18 -1.76
C LYS A 220 -28.17 -2.51 -2.84
N LEU A 221 -27.84 -3.42 -3.76
CA LEU A 221 -28.75 -3.89 -4.80
C LEU A 221 -30.03 -4.47 -4.18
N LEU A 222 -29.89 -5.46 -3.30
CA LEU A 222 -31.04 -6.11 -2.66
C LEU A 222 -31.88 -5.13 -1.86
N ARG A 223 -31.24 -4.18 -1.17
CA ARG A 223 -31.94 -3.17 -0.36
C ARG A 223 -32.73 -2.19 -1.22
N VAL A 224 -32.16 -1.73 -2.34
CA VAL A 224 -32.87 -0.85 -3.30
C VAL A 224 -34.04 -1.59 -3.93
N THR A 225 -33.83 -2.82 -4.40
CA THR A 225 -34.90 -3.64 -4.98
C THR A 225 -36.01 -3.91 -3.97
N CYS A 226 -35.67 -4.24 -2.72
CA CYS A 226 -36.64 -4.41 -1.66
C CYS A 226 -37.46 -3.15 -1.41
N ILE A 227 -36.82 -1.97 -1.36
CA ILE A 227 -37.51 -0.69 -1.20
C ILE A 227 -38.47 -0.45 -2.37
N LEU A 228 -38.03 -0.68 -3.61
CA LEU A 228 -38.89 -0.53 -4.80
C LEU A 228 -40.10 -1.45 -4.74
N MET A 229 -39.90 -2.74 -4.45
CA MET A 229 -41.00 -3.71 -4.29
C MET A 229 -41.98 -3.29 -3.20
N ARG A 230 -41.49 -2.71 -2.11
CA ARG A 230 -42.33 -2.21 -1.01
C ARG A 230 -43.01 -0.89 -1.33
N ILE A 231 -42.44 -0.01 -2.15
CA ILE A 231 -43.10 1.24 -2.57
C ILE A 231 -44.38 0.93 -3.33
N VAL A 232 -44.38 -0.12 -4.16
CA VAL A 232 -45.58 -0.56 -4.89
C VAL A 232 -46.72 -0.91 -3.93
N THR A 233 -46.40 -1.50 -2.77
CA THR A 233 -47.40 -1.89 -1.77
C THR A 233 -47.73 -0.79 -0.76
N THR A 234 -46.75 -0.04 -0.27
CA THR A 234 -46.93 1.00 0.77
C THR A 234 -47.28 2.38 0.22
N LYS A 235 -47.09 2.61 -1.08
CA LYS A 235 -47.28 3.90 -1.77
C LYS A 235 -46.53 5.08 -1.12
N SER A 236 -45.46 4.80 -0.36
CA SER A 236 -44.65 5.82 0.33
C SER A 236 -43.19 5.39 0.43
N PHE A 237 -42.27 6.27 0.01
CA PHE A 237 -40.82 6.05 0.15
C PHE A 237 -40.38 5.93 1.61
N LYS A 238 -40.95 6.76 2.49
CA LYS A 238 -40.62 6.75 3.92
C LYS A 238 -41.13 5.47 4.58
N GLY A 239 -42.34 5.02 4.23
CA GLY A 239 -42.89 3.75 4.71
C GLY A 239 -42.13 2.52 4.19
N ALA A 240 -41.67 2.54 2.94
CA ALA A 240 -40.95 1.43 2.32
C ALA A 240 -39.51 1.23 2.85
N SER A 241 -38.86 2.30 3.30
CA SER A 241 -37.50 2.23 3.85
C SER A 241 -37.44 1.74 5.31
N ILE A 242 -38.54 1.87 6.05
CA ILE A 242 -38.66 1.44 7.45
C ILE A 242 -39.07 -0.05 7.51
N GLY A 243 -38.35 -0.85 8.31
CA GLY A 243 -38.71 -2.26 8.57
C GLY A 243 -38.29 -3.27 7.48
N ILE A 244 -37.10 -3.11 6.89
CA ILE A 244 -36.54 -4.12 5.97
C ILE A 244 -36.16 -5.38 6.77
N THR A 245 -36.86 -6.49 6.53
CA THR A 245 -36.60 -7.79 7.17
C THR A 245 -35.74 -8.70 6.29
N ALA A 246 -35.16 -9.76 6.86
CA ALA A 246 -34.41 -10.76 6.11
C ALA A 246 -35.27 -11.44 5.02
N GLU A 247 -36.55 -11.68 5.31
CA GLU A 247 -37.52 -12.25 4.35
C GLU A 247 -37.72 -11.34 3.15
N SER A 248 -37.83 -10.02 3.37
CA SER A 248 -37.99 -9.03 2.29
C SER A 248 -36.76 -8.95 1.39
N LEU A 249 -35.55 -9.12 1.94
CA LEU A 249 -34.31 -9.19 1.17
C LEU A 249 -34.22 -10.51 0.37
N ASN A 250 -34.62 -11.63 0.97
CA ASN A 250 -34.68 -12.92 0.27
C ASN A 250 -35.69 -12.87 -0.89
N ALA A 251 -36.85 -12.25 -0.70
CA ALA A 251 -37.83 -12.07 -1.77
C ALA A 251 -37.25 -11.24 -2.94
N ALA A 252 -36.57 -10.13 -2.63
CA ALA A 252 -35.90 -9.31 -3.64
C ALA A 252 -34.79 -10.08 -4.39
N GLU A 253 -34.05 -10.94 -3.69
CA GLU A 253 -33.02 -11.79 -4.28
C GLU A 253 -33.62 -12.85 -5.22
N LEU A 254 -34.71 -13.51 -4.81
CA LEU A 254 -35.42 -14.50 -5.62
C LEU A 254 -35.99 -13.88 -6.90
N GLU A 255 -36.49 -12.65 -6.84
CA GLU A 255 -36.96 -11.94 -8.05
C GLU A 255 -35.81 -11.63 -9.02
N TRP A 256 -34.64 -11.21 -8.54
CA TRP A 256 -33.46 -11.04 -9.39
C TRP A 256 -33.04 -12.36 -10.06
N ILE A 257 -33.11 -13.47 -9.33
CA ILE A 257 -32.79 -14.79 -9.88
C ILE A 257 -33.79 -15.16 -10.97
N ARG A 258 -35.09 -14.95 -10.74
CA ARG A 258 -36.13 -15.15 -11.76
C ARG A 258 -35.89 -14.30 -12.99
N TYR A 259 -35.57 -13.01 -12.81
CA TYR A 259 -35.24 -12.10 -13.89
C TYR A 259 -34.04 -12.60 -14.71
N LEU A 260 -32.93 -12.94 -14.07
CA LEU A 260 -31.75 -13.47 -14.74
C LEU A 260 -32.01 -14.79 -15.48
N GLN A 261 -32.99 -15.58 -15.02
CA GLN A 261 -33.37 -16.83 -15.65
C GLN A 261 -34.37 -16.66 -16.81
N ARG A 262 -35.05 -15.50 -16.94
CA ARG A 262 -35.99 -15.22 -18.05
C ARG A 262 -35.30 -15.25 -19.42
N ASP A 263 -34.20 -14.53 -19.57
CA ASP A 263 -33.48 -14.41 -20.85
C ASP A 263 -32.72 -15.69 -21.23
N ILE A 264 -32.49 -16.57 -20.25
CA ILE A 264 -31.78 -17.84 -20.46
C ILE A 264 -32.80 -18.97 -20.76
N SER A 265 -34.12 -18.68 -20.71
CA SER A 265 -35.22 -19.65 -20.59
C SER A 265 -35.31 -20.75 -21.65
N ASN A 266 -34.69 -20.58 -22.83
CA ASN A 266 -34.81 -21.56 -23.92
C ASN A 266 -33.61 -22.49 -24.08
N ASP A 267 -32.48 -22.27 -23.39
CA ASP A 267 -31.22 -22.95 -23.73
C ASP A 267 -30.52 -23.68 -22.57
N TRP A 268 -31.01 -23.62 -21.32
CA TRP A 268 -30.32 -24.28 -20.19
C TRP A 268 -30.38 -25.81 -20.25
N THR A 269 -31.49 -26.42 -20.69
CA THR A 269 -31.57 -27.89 -20.85
C THR A 269 -30.60 -28.42 -21.90
N LYS A 270 -30.29 -27.63 -22.94
CA LYS A 270 -29.29 -27.96 -23.96
C LYS A 270 -27.87 -27.66 -23.47
N THR A 271 -27.62 -26.44 -23.00
CA THR A 271 -26.29 -25.93 -22.60
C THR A 271 -25.76 -26.61 -21.34
N PHE A 272 -26.64 -26.92 -20.39
CA PHE A 272 -26.32 -27.54 -19.10
C PHE A 272 -26.89 -28.96 -18.99
N ARG A 273 -27.09 -29.67 -20.10
CA ARG A 273 -27.60 -31.06 -20.13
C ARG A 273 -26.90 -31.98 -19.11
N ARG A 274 -25.59 -31.78 -18.91
CA ARG A 274 -24.77 -32.55 -17.95
C ARG A 274 -25.13 -32.34 -16.48
N LEU A 275 -25.79 -31.24 -16.14
CA LEU A 275 -26.24 -30.87 -14.79
C LEU A 275 -27.71 -31.23 -14.56
N SER A 276 -28.43 -31.70 -15.59
CA SER A 276 -29.84 -32.06 -15.56
C SER A 276 -30.71 -31.00 -14.84
N PRO A 277 -30.73 -29.74 -15.31
CA PRO A 277 -31.42 -28.66 -14.62
C PRO A 277 -32.93 -28.94 -14.51
N GLU A 278 -33.51 -28.62 -13.35
CA GLU A 278 -34.94 -28.78 -13.07
C GLU A 278 -35.50 -27.49 -12.45
N LYS A 279 -36.82 -27.29 -12.51
CA LYS A 279 -37.45 -26.16 -11.82
C LYS A 279 -37.91 -26.62 -10.43
N ASN A 280 -37.59 -25.86 -9.41
CA ASN A 280 -38.12 -26.08 -8.06
C ASN A 280 -39.57 -25.56 -7.94
N GLU A 281 -40.19 -25.76 -6.77
CA GLU A 281 -41.56 -25.32 -6.47
C GLU A 281 -41.76 -23.80 -6.66
N ALA A 282 -40.71 -23.01 -6.48
CA ALA A 282 -40.74 -21.55 -6.66
C ALA A 282 -40.55 -21.10 -8.13
N GLY A 283 -40.48 -22.04 -9.08
CA GLY A 283 -40.30 -21.79 -10.51
C GLY A 283 -38.86 -21.45 -10.92
N ILE A 284 -37.89 -21.58 -10.01
CA ILE A 284 -36.47 -21.27 -10.22
C ILE A 284 -35.74 -22.49 -10.76
N VAL A 285 -34.88 -22.27 -11.76
CA VAL A 285 -34.04 -23.33 -12.32
C VAL A 285 -32.89 -23.65 -11.37
N VAL A 286 -32.81 -24.91 -10.96
CA VAL A 286 -31.83 -25.45 -10.04
C VAL A 286 -31.07 -26.61 -10.69
N VAL A 287 -29.91 -26.97 -10.13
CA VAL A 287 -29.14 -28.14 -10.57
C VAL A 287 -29.85 -29.41 -10.10
N GLY A 288 -30.24 -30.28 -11.04
CA GLY A 288 -31.03 -31.47 -10.70
C GLY A 288 -30.21 -32.73 -10.41
N LYS A 289 -30.86 -33.89 -10.65
CA LYS A 289 -30.55 -35.24 -10.11
C LYS A 289 -29.08 -35.67 -9.99
N ARG A 290 -28.16 -35.17 -10.82
CA ARG A 290 -26.73 -35.56 -10.76
C ARG A 290 -26.04 -35.17 -9.45
N LEU A 291 -26.46 -34.06 -8.84
CA LEU A 291 -25.95 -33.59 -7.56
C LEU A 291 -26.92 -33.84 -6.40
N ALA A 292 -28.09 -34.45 -6.66
CA ALA A 292 -29.13 -34.64 -5.67
C ALA A 292 -28.66 -35.47 -4.46
N ASP A 293 -27.91 -36.55 -4.68
CA ASP A 293 -27.41 -37.38 -3.57
C ASP A 293 -26.26 -36.71 -2.81
N TRP A 294 -25.45 -35.90 -3.49
CA TRP A 294 -24.43 -35.06 -2.85
C TRP A 294 -25.07 -33.95 -2.01
N LEU A 295 -26.14 -33.31 -2.51
CA LEU A 295 -26.90 -32.28 -1.80
C LEU A 295 -27.63 -32.84 -0.56
N LYS A 296 -28.14 -34.08 -0.62
CA LYS A 296 -28.70 -34.78 0.54
C LYS A 296 -27.64 -35.06 1.62
N ALA A 297 -26.39 -35.27 1.22
CA ALA A 297 -25.27 -35.56 2.11
C ALA A 297 -24.63 -34.30 2.73
N THR A 298 -24.86 -33.11 2.15
CA THR A 298 -24.38 -31.84 2.72
C THR A 298 -25.32 -31.28 3.78
N TRP A 299 -24.76 -30.54 4.75
CA TRP A 299 -25.52 -29.87 5.81
C TRP A 299 -26.56 -28.87 5.26
N ASN A 300 -26.23 -28.20 4.16
CA ASN A 300 -27.18 -27.38 3.40
C ASN A 300 -27.96 -28.26 2.42
N ARG A 301 -29.16 -28.67 2.82
CA ARG A 301 -30.12 -29.43 2.00
C ARG A 301 -30.89 -28.53 1.02
N THR A 302 -30.28 -27.43 0.58
CA THR A 302 -30.92 -26.42 -0.28
C THR A 302 -30.54 -26.64 -1.74
N ASP A 303 -31.52 -26.52 -2.64
CA ASP A 303 -31.27 -26.59 -4.08
C ASP A 303 -30.24 -25.56 -4.54
N LEU A 304 -29.33 -25.97 -5.43
CA LEU A 304 -28.36 -25.06 -6.03
C LEU A 304 -28.97 -24.32 -7.21
N MET A 305 -29.25 -23.04 -7.02
CA MET A 305 -29.86 -22.18 -8.03
C MET A 305 -28.85 -21.90 -9.16
N LEU A 306 -29.29 -22.11 -10.41
CA LEU A 306 -28.43 -21.94 -11.57
C LEU A 306 -28.40 -20.47 -12.00
N LEU A 307 -27.21 -19.90 -12.17
CA LEU A 307 -27.02 -18.52 -12.63
C LEU A 307 -26.14 -18.46 -13.88
N PRO A 308 -26.29 -17.42 -14.73
CA PRO A 308 -25.40 -17.20 -15.86
C PRO A 308 -23.95 -16.95 -15.41
N ASN A 309 -23.00 -17.16 -16.31
CA ASN A 309 -21.58 -16.92 -16.03
C ASN A 309 -21.15 -15.45 -16.14
N LYS A 310 -21.98 -14.62 -16.76
CA LYS A 310 -21.76 -13.20 -17.07
C LYS A 310 -22.93 -12.38 -16.55
N GLY A 311 -22.66 -11.11 -16.27
CA GLY A 311 -23.66 -10.15 -15.79
C GLY A 311 -23.20 -9.42 -14.53
N HIS A 312 -23.65 -8.18 -14.39
CA HIS A 312 -23.25 -7.32 -13.27
C HIS A 312 -23.74 -7.87 -11.92
N TYR A 313 -24.94 -8.45 -11.87
CA TYR A 313 -25.45 -9.12 -10.67
C TYR A 313 -24.51 -10.22 -10.17
N VAL A 314 -24.09 -11.12 -11.08
CA VAL A 314 -23.18 -12.23 -10.75
C VAL A 314 -21.84 -11.68 -10.25
N TRP A 315 -21.33 -10.62 -10.87
CA TRP A 315 -20.11 -9.96 -10.40
C TRP A 315 -20.26 -9.37 -8.99
N LEU A 316 -21.37 -8.66 -8.72
CA LEU A 316 -21.66 -8.10 -7.40
C LEU A 316 -21.76 -9.19 -6.33
N TYR A 317 -22.46 -10.29 -6.63
CA TYR A 317 -22.57 -11.43 -5.73
C TYR A 317 -21.20 -12.06 -5.43
N LEU A 318 -20.44 -12.44 -6.47
CA LEU A 318 -19.11 -13.04 -6.29
C LEU A 318 -18.15 -12.13 -5.52
N LYS A 319 -18.20 -10.82 -5.80
CA LYS A 319 -17.43 -9.82 -5.07
C LYS A 319 -17.85 -9.77 -3.60
N SER A 320 -19.15 -9.78 -3.30
CA SER A 320 -19.64 -9.77 -1.92
C SER A 320 -19.18 -10.99 -1.13
N VAL A 321 -19.10 -12.18 -1.75
CA VAL A 321 -18.59 -13.39 -1.10
C VAL A 321 -17.08 -13.32 -0.88
N HIS A 322 -16.33 -12.79 -1.86
CA HIS A 322 -14.88 -12.58 -1.73
C HIS A 322 -14.52 -11.55 -0.64
N ASP A 323 -15.27 -10.46 -0.55
CA ASP A 323 -15.03 -9.36 0.39
C ASP A 323 -15.31 -9.75 1.86
N GLN A 324 -15.88 -10.93 2.13
CA GLN A 324 -16.09 -11.43 3.51
C GLN A 324 -14.78 -11.84 4.21
N ASP A 325 -13.83 -12.44 3.48
CA ASP A 325 -12.61 -13.01 4.08
C ASP A 325 -11.35 -12.90 3.21
N HIS A 326 -11.46 -12.39 1.97
CA HIS A 326 -10.37 -12.31 1.02
C HIS A 326 -9.60 -13.64 0.84
N ALA A 327 -10.32 -14.76 0.95
CA ALA A 327 -9.74 -16.07 0.80
C ALA A 327 -9.32 -16.38 -0.65
N GLY A 328 -8.62 -17.49 -0.81
CA GLY A 328 -8.21 -18.00 -2.12
C GLY A 328 -9.40 -18.37 -3.01
N VAL A 329 -9.12 -18.55 -4.31
CA VAL A 329 -10.15 -18.81 -5.34
C VAL A 329 -11.00 -20.03 -5.02
N ASP A 330 -10.39 -21.11 -4.50
CA ASP A 330 -11.11 -22.35 -4.17
C ASP A 330 -12.03 -22.22 -2.96
N VAL A 331 -11.62 -21.45 -1.94
CA VAL A 331 -12.44 -21.20 -0.75
C VAL A 331 -13.64 -20.33 -1.09
N THR A 332 -13.43 -19.25 -1.86
CA THR A 332 -14.53 -18.41 -2.36
C THR A 332 -15.49 -19.22 -3.23
N LEU A 333 -14.97 -20.13 -4.07
CA LEU A 333 -15.80 -21.03 -4.88
C LEU A 333 -16.66 -21.96 -4.03
N ALA A 334 -16.12 -22.53 -2.95
CA ALA A 334 -16.87 -23.37 -2.04
C ALA A 334 -18.03 -22.62 -1.40
N LYS A 335 -17.82 -21.38 -0.95
CA LYS A 335 -18.88 -20.52 -0.40
C LYS A 335 -19.97 -20.19 -1.41
N VAL A 336 -19.60 -19.87 -2.65
CA VAL A 336 -20.56 -19.64 -3.75
C VAL A 336 -21.44 -20.88 -3.97
N ARG A 337 -20.82 -22.07 -3.92
CA ARG A 337 -21.50 -23.36 -4.05
C ARG A 337 -22.38 -23.76 -2.87
N ASN A 338 -22.49 -22.95 -1.82
CA ASN A 338 -23.51 -23.17 -0.78
C ASN A 338 -24.90 -22.74 -1.23
N LYS A 339 -25.01 -21.94 -2.31
CA LYS A 339 -26.28 -21.35 -2.76
C LYS A 339 -26.46 -21.37 -4.28
N PHE A 340 -25.40 -21.07 -5.04
CA PHE A 340 -25.49 -20.93 -6.49
C PHE A 340 -24.54 -21.85 -7.25
N TRP A 341 -25.00 -22.32 -8.40
CA TRP A 341 -24.16 -22.95 -9.40
C TRP A 341 -23.95 -22.02 -10.60
N ILE A 342 -22.73 -21.44 -10.68
CA ILE A 342 -22.33 -20.55 -11.77
C ILE A 342 -21.30 -21.28 -12.66
N PRO A 343 -21.57 -21.48 -13.97
CA PRO A 343 -20.63 -22.10 -14.90
C PRO A 343 -19.36 -21.27 -15.08
N LYS A 344 -18.19 -21.92 -15.18
CA LYS A 344 -16.89 -21.27 -15.45
C LYS A 344 -16.52 -20.15 -14.44
N VAL A 345 -17.10 -20.16 -13.25
CA VAL A 345 -16.99 -19.09 -12.24
C VAL A 345 -15.57 -18.86 -11.69
N ARG A 346 -14.71 -19.90 -11.72
CA ARG A 346 -13.30 -19.80 -11.25
C ARG A 346 -12.55 -18.63 -11.89
N LYS A 347 -12.74 -18.40 -13.20
CA LYS A 347 -12.09 -17.29 -13.91
C LYS A 347 -12.57 -15.93 -13.38
N SER A 348 -13.87 -15.79 -13.13
CA SER A 348 -14.46 -14.56 -12.58
C SER A 348 -13.95 -14.28 -11.16
N ILE A 349 -13.90 -15.30 -10.29
CA ILE A 349 -13.36 -15.18 -8.92
C ILE A 349 -11.87 -14.79 -8.96
N SER A 350 -11.07 -15.43 -9.82
CA SER A 350 -9.66 -15.09 -9.99
C SER A 350 -9.46 -13.63 -10.43
N MET A 351 -10.30 -13.14 -11.35
CA MET A 351 -10.29 -11.74 -11.78
C MET A 351 -10.67 -10.77 -10.66
N ILE A 352 -11.68 -11.10 -9.85
CA ILE A 352 -12.07 -10.32 -8.66
C ILE A 352 -10.91 -10.21 -7.69
N ARG A 353 -10.27 -11.33 -7.34
CA ARG A 353 -9.10 -11.35 -6.45
C ARG A 353 -7.93 -10.54 -7.01
N LYS A 354 -7.62 -10.65 -8.31
CA LYS A 354 -6.56 -9.86 -8.96
C LYS A 354 -6.83 -8.35 -8.92
N ARG A 355 -8.10 -7.94 -9.00
CA ARG A 355 -8.51 -6.53 -8.92
C ARG A 355 -8.71 -6.04 -7.49
N CYS A 356 -8.85 -6.94 -6.51
CA CYS A 356 -9.00 -6.60 -5.10
C CYS A 356 -7.76 -5.84 -4.59
N VAL A 357 -7.96 -4.67 -3.98
CA VAL A 357 -6.86 -3.85 -3.44
C VAL A 357 -6.22 -4.53 -2.23
N ILE A 358 -7.04 -5.17 -1.39
CA ILE A 358 -6.59 -5.86 -0.17
C ILE A 358 -5.72 -7.07 -0.53
N CYS A 359 -6.18 -7.93 -1.43
CA CYS A 359 -5.38 -9.07 -1.90
C CYS A 359 -4.12 -8.61 -2.64
N ARG A 360 -4.17 -7.53 -3.42
CA ARG A 360 -2.97 -6.98 -4.07
C ARG A 360 -1.95 -6.48 -3.05
N ARG A 361 -2.36 -5.79 -1.99
CA ARG A 361 -1.44 -5.35 -0.94
C ARG A 361 -0.83 -6.51 -0.16
N ARG A 362 -1.62 -7.55 0.11
CA ARG A 362 -1.18 -8.72 0.90
C ARG A 362 -0.29 -9.69 0.12
N ASP A 363 -0.68 -9.99 -1.13
CA ASP A 363 -0.16 -11.15 -1.87
C ASP A 363 0.65 -10.78 -3.13
N ASN A 364 0.64 -9.52 -3.58
CA ASN A 364 1.32 -9.15 -4.83
C ASN A 364 2.83 -8.98 -4.58
N LYS A 365 3.64 -9.81 -5.25
CA LYS A 365 5.09 -9.61 -5.29
C LYS A 365 5.39 -8.40 -6.17
N CYS A 366 6.10 -7.40 -5.64
CA CYS A 366 6.65 -6.31 -6.44
C CYS A 366 7.62 -6.86 -7.50
N ILE A 367 7.89 -6.06 -8.54
CA ILE A 367 8.89 -6.37 -9.58
C ILE A 367 10.19 -6.84 -8.90
N GLY A 368 10.70 -7.99 -9.35
CA GLY A 368 11.97 -8.53 -8.87
C GLY A 368 13.15 -7.68 -9.34
N GLN A 369 14.17 -7.55 -8.50
CA GLN A 369 15.41 -6.85 -8.86
C GLN A 369 16.14 -7.60 -9.98
N GLN A 370 16.58 -6.88 -11.01
CA GLN A 370 17.44 -7.43 -12.06
C GLN A 370 18.82 -7.76 -11.47
N MET A 371 19.34 -8.96 -11.70
CA MET A 371 20.65 -9.36 -11.19
C MET A 371 21.76 -8.52 -11.83
N GLY A 372 22.70 -8.03 -11.02
CA GLY A 372 23.89 -7.32 -11.49
C GLY A 372 24.86 -8.23 -12.23
N PRO A 373 25.80 -7.66 -13.02
CA PRO A 373 26.85 -8.43 -13.68
C PRO A 373 27.75 -9.14 -12.65
N LEU A 374 28.19 -10.36 -12.96
CA LEU A 374 29.10 -11.11 -12.09
C LEU A 374 30.52 -10.49 -12.13
N PRO A 375 31.22 -10.41 -10.99
CA PRO A 375 32.59 -9.93 -10.95
C PRO A 375 33.53 -10.86 -11.74
N LEU A 376 34.55 -10.29 -12.39
CA LEU A 376 35.53 -11.03 -13.20
C LEU A 376 36.27 -12.11 -12.38
N GLU A 377 36.46 -11.86 -11.09
CA GLU A 377 37.08 -12.79 -10.15
C GLU A 377 36.31 -14.12 -9.99
N ARG A 378 35.02 -14.14 -10.35
CA ARG A 378 34.19 -15.36 -10.39
C ARG A 378 34.28 -16.09 -11.73
N LEU A 379 34.67 -15.39 -12.80
CA LEU A 379 34.72 -15.94 -14.16
C LEU A 379 36.10 -16.54 -14.48
N GLN A 380 37.17 -16.04 -13.86
CA GLN A 380 38.51 -16.52 -14.13
C GLN A 380 38.88 -17.76 -13.30
N PRO A 381 39.49 -18.78 -13.93
CA PRO A 381 40.04 -19.91 -13.18
C PRO A 381 41.14 -19.42 -12.25
N SER A 382 40.98 -19.69 -10.96
CA SER A 382 41.95 -19.30 -9.92
C SER A 382 42.03 -20.38 -8.84
N PRO A 383 43.19 -20.53 -8.17
CA PRO A 383 43.30 -21.43 -7.02
C PRO A 383 42.25 -21.11 -5.96
N ALA A 384 41.79 -22.13 -5.24
CA ALA A 384 40.82 -21.96 -4.16
C ALA A 384 41.31 -20.90 -3.15
N PHE A 385 40.40 -20.06 -2.69
CA PHE A 385 40.66 -18.95 -1.77
C PHE A 385 41.61 -17.84 -2.30
N SER A 386 41.90 -17.78 -3.61
CA SER A 386 42.65 -16.64 -4.17
C SER A 386 41.87 -15.32 -4.09
N TYR A 387 40.55 -15.40 -4.30
CA TYR A 387 39.61 -14.28 -4.21
C TYR A 387 38.53 -14.67 -3.20
N CYS A 388 38.44 -13.91 -2.12
CA CYS A 388 37.57 -14.24 -0.99
C CYS A 388 36.61 -13.11 -0.69
N SER A 389 35.37 -13.45 -0.32
CA SER A 389 34.47 -12.55 0.37
C SER A 389 34.44 -12.88 1.85
N ALA A 390 34.63 -11.88 2.71
CA ALA A 390 34.58 -12.00 4.15
C ALA A 390 33.28 -11.39 4.70
N ASP A 391 32.62 -12.09 5.62
CA ASP A 391 31.41 -11.63 6.28
C ASP A 391 31.37 -12.11 7.74
N LEU A 392 30.77 -11.31 8.63
CA LEU A 392 30.57 -11.63 10.03
C LEU A 392 29.09 -11.86 10.32
N PHE A 393 28.78 -12.90 11.08
CA PHE A 393 27.42 -13.19 11.49
C PHE A 393 27.33 -13.54 12.97
N GLY A 394 26.22 -13.16 13.60
CA GLY A 394 26.01 -13.37 15.03
C GLY A 394 24.97 -12.38 15.56
N PRO A 395 24.89 -12.22 16.89
CA PRO A 395 25.67 -12.92 17.92
C PRO A 395 25.24 -14.39 18.10
N LEU A 396 26.20 -15.27 18.37
CA LEU A 396 25.99 -16.66 18.78
C LEU A 396 26.20 -16.78 20.30
N THR A 397 25.34 -17.53 20.98
CA THR A 397 25.43 -17.72 22.44
C THR A 397 26.40 -18.86 22.77
N ILE A 398 27.37 -18.57 23.62
CA ILE A 398 28.32 -19.57 24.15
C ILE A 398 28.21 -19.64 25.68
N LYS A 399 28.54 -20.79 26.28
CA LYS A 399 28.71 -20.94 27.74
C LYS A 399 30.17 -20.75 28.11
N ASP A 400 30.41 -20.11 29.25
CA ASP A 400 31.74 -19.99 29.84
C ASP A 400 32.21 -21.35 30.38
N THR A 401 33.46 -21.71 30.11
CA THR A 401 34.10 -22.96 30.58
C THR A 401 34.32 -22.99 32.10
N VAL A 402 34.51 -21.83 32.73
CA VAL A 402 34.78 -21.69 34.16
C VAL A 402 33.49 -21.45 34.95
N LYS A 403 32.58 -20.66 34.38
CA LYS A 403 31.28 -20.35 34.99
C LYS A 403 30.15 -20.86 34.10
N GLY A 404 29.84 -22.15 34.18
CA GLY A 404 28.84 -22.80 33.30
C GLY A 404 27.41 -22.21 33.31
N ARG A 405 27.09 -21.28 34.22
CA ARG A 405 25.82 -20.53 34.26
C ARG A 405 25.88 -19.15 33.59
N THR A 406 27.06 -18.67 33.19
CA THR A 406 27.20 -17.39 32.48
C THR A 406 27.31 -17.62 30.98
N HIS A 407 26.56 -16.81 30.24
CA HIS A 407 26.53 -16.84 28.79
C HIS A 407 27.37 -15.71 28.20
N GLY A 408 28.23 -16.03 27.25
CA GLY A 408 28.97 -15.10 26.43
C GLY A 408 28.36 -14.96 25.03
N LYS A 409 28.87 -13.99 24.28
CA LYS A 409 28.55 -13.80 22.86
C LYS A 409 29.81 -14.07 22.05
N ALA A 410 29.68 -14.83 20.98
CA ALA A 410 30.70 -15.02 19.98
C ALA A 410 30.13 -14.70 18.59
N TYR A 411 31.01 -14.50 17.61
CA TYR A 411 30.63 -14.12 16.26
C TYR A 411 31.27 -15.07 15.26
N GLY A 412 30.49 -15.60 14.34
CA GLY A 412 31.00 -16.41 13.24
C GLY A 412 31.60 -15.51 12.17
N VAL A 413 32.77 -15.89 11.67
CA VAL A 413 33.43 -15.24 10.53
C VAL A 413 33.43 -16.24 9.38
N LEU A 414 32.93 -15.81 8.23
CA LEU A 414 32.81 -16.63 7.03
C LEU A 414 33.70 -16.05 5.93
N PHE A 415 34.59 -16.87 5.40
CA PHE A 415 35.33 -16.59 4.17
C PHE A 415 34.79 -17.49 3.06
N SER A 416 34.20 -16.89 2.02
CA SER A 416 33.74 -17.62 0.84
C SER A 416 34.65 -17.37 -0.35
N CYS A 417 35.08 -18.44 -1.00
CA CYS A 417 35.86 -18.37 -2.22
C CYS A 417 34.97 -17.96 -3.39
N MET A 418 35.34 -16.89 -4.10
CA MET A 418 34.54 -16.37 -5.21
C MET A 418 34.58 -17.28 -6.45
N SER A 419 35.69 -18.01 -6.67
CA SER A 419 35.85 -18.92 -7.82
C SER A 419 35.20 -20.28 -7.59
N SER A 420 35.51 -20.95 -6.47
CA SER A 420 35.03 -22.32 -6.18
C SER A 420 33.76 -22.36 -5.34
N ARG A 421 33.32 -21.25 -4.75
CA ARG A 421 32.23 -21.19 -3.75
C ARG A 421 32.51 -21.99 -2.47
N ALA A 422 33.73 -22.50 -2.27
CA ALA A 422 34.15 -23.12 -1.02
C ALA A 422 34.07 -22.11 0.14
N VAL A 423 33.78 -22.60 1.33
CA VAL A 423 33.53 -21.81 2.53
C VAL A 423 34.48 -22.25 3.63
N TYR A 424 35.09 -21.28 4.30
CA TYR A 424 35.76 -21.46 5.58
C TYR A 424 34.97 -20.68 6.62
N VAL A 425 34.66 -21.31 7.75
CA VAL A 425 33.90 -20.69 8.84
C VAL A 425 34.62 -20.93 10.14
N ASP A 426 34.75 -19.89 10.94
CA ASP A 426 35.46 -19.93 12.22
C ASP A 426 34.82 -18.94 13.21
N LEU A 427 35.24 -19.00 14.47
CA LEU A 427 34.62 -18.27 15.58
C LEU A 427 35.55 -17.17 16.12
N ALA A 428 34.98 -15.99 16.33
CA ALA A 428 35.59 -14.82 16.98
C ALA A 428 34.97 -14.60 18.38
N ASP A 429 35.81 -14.28 19.36
CA ASP A 429 35.40 -14.03 20.74
C ASP A 429 34.64 -12.71 20.92
N GLY A 430 34.87 -11.74 20.02
CA GLY A 430 34.24 -10.43 20.05
C GLY A 430 33.89 -9.92 18.66
N TYR A 431 33.09 -8.85 18.63
CA TYR A 431 32.77 -8.10 17.41
C TYR A 431 33.74 -6.94 17.23
N ASP A 432 35.01 -7.14 17.54
CA ASP A 432 36.08 -6.15 17.49
C ASP A 432 37.15 -6.55 16.46
N THR A 433 38.00 -5.58 16.11
CA THR A 433 39.05 -5.73 15.09
C THR A 433 40.08 -6.78 15.49
N SER A 434 40.48 -6.83 16.77
CA SER A 434 41.50 -7.76 17.24
C SER A 434 41.01 -9.21 17.19
N SER A 435 39.76 -9.44 17.60
CA SER A 435 39.10 -10.75 17.48
C SER A 435 39.02 -11.22 16.03
N PHE A 436 38.70 -10.33 15.10
CA PHE A 436 38.66 -10.65 13.67
C PHE A 436 40.04 -10.96 13.09
N ILE A 437 41.08 -10.20 13.45
CA ILE A 437 42.46 -10.45 12.98
C ILE A 437 42.95 -11.85 13.39
N ILE A 438 42.62 -12.30 14.61
CA ILE A 438 42.98 -13.65 15.05
C ILE A 438 42.33 -14.72 14.16
N VAL A 439 41.07 -14.54 13.77
CA VAL A 439 40.39 -15.44 12.83
C VAL A 439 40.99 -15.38 11.43
N LEU A 440 41.31 -14.17 10.94
CA LEU A 440 41.98 -14.00 9.65
C LEU A 440 43.33 -14.73 9.61
N ARG A 441 44.12 -14.63 10.70
CA ARG A 441 45.40 -15.35 10.80
C ARG A 441 45.22 -16.86 10.79
N ARG A 442 44.20 -17.39 11.48
CA ARG A 442 43.85 -18.82 11.40
C ARG A 442 43.52 -19.23 9.98
N PHE A 443 42.66 -18.46 9.31
CA PHE A 443 42.30 -18.69 7.91
C PHE A 443 43.52 -18.70 6.97
N THR A 444 44.37 -17.66 7.02
CA THR A 444 45.54 -17.57 6.13
C THR A 444 46.61 -18.60 6.44
N SER A 445 46.72 -19.06 7.69
CA SER A 445 47.63 -20.14 8.06
C SER A 445 47.22 -21.50 7.47
N VAL A 446 45.91 -21.73 7.30
CA VAL A 446 45.38 -22.99 6.76
C VAL A 446 45.24 -22.96 5.23
N ARG A 447 44.83 -21.82 4.67
CA ARG A 447 44.49 -21.69 3.23
C ARG A 447 45.50 -20.89 2.41
N GLY A 448 46.48 -20.27 3.06
CA GLY A 448 47.36 -19.29 2.43
C GLY A 448 46.73 -17.89 2.36
N TYR A 449 47.54 -16.91 2.00
CA TYR A 449 47.07 -15.53 1.84
C TYR A 449 46.29 -15.36 0.53
N PRO A 450 45.07 -14.79 0.57
CA PRO A 450 44.33 -14.45 -0.64
C PRO A 450 45.00 -13.29 -1.38
N LYS A 451 44.80 -13.22 -2.70
CA LYS A 451 45.20 -12.06 -3.50
C LYS A 451 44.30 -10.86 -3.23
N LYS A 452 43.00 -11.11 -3.06
CA LYS A 452 41.99 -10.08 -2.77
C LYS A 452 40.94 -10.57 -1.78
N ILE A 453 40.64 -9.74 -0.79
CA ILE A 453 39.49 -9.90 0.10
C ILE A 453 38.48 -8.79 -0.20
N ARG A 454 37.21 -9.16 -0.39
CA ARG A 454 36.09 -8.22 -0.48
C ARG A 454 35.22 -8.32 0.78
N SER A 455 34.88 -7.20 1.38
CA SER A 455 33.99 -7.17 2.55
C SER A 455 33.05 -5.98 2.54
N ASP A 456 32.06 -6.00 3.43
CA ASP A 456 31.21 -4.83 3.70
C ASP A 456 31.99 -3.76 4.48
N LEU A 457 31.35 -2.60 4.65
CA LEU A 457 31.88 -1.46 5.40
C LEU A 457 31.75 -1.65 6.92
N GLY A 458 31.69 -2.89 7.41
CA GLY A 458 31.71 -3.17 8.84
C GLY A 458 32.91 -2.51 9.51
N SER A 459 32.68 -1.76 10.58
CA SER A 459 33.72 -0.97 11.27
C SER A 459 34.95 -1.79 11.65
N GLN A 460 34.75 -3.06 12.01
CA GLN A 460 35.84 -3.98 12.36
C GLN A 460 36.66 -4.44 11.16
N LEU A 461 36.03 -4.60 10.01
CA LEU A 461 36.70 -4.98 8.76
C LEU A 461 37.50 -3.79 8.21
N VAL A 462 36.93 -2.58 8.30
CA VAL A 462 37.61 -1.33 7.94
C VAL A 462 38.84 -1.10 8.82
N SER A 463 38.69 -1.24 10.14
CA SER A 463 39.80 -1.10 11.08
C SER A 463 40.85 -2.20 10.91
N ALA A 464 40.44 -3.46 10.68
CA ALA A 464 41.38 -4.56 10.41
C ALA A 464 42.20 -4.32 9.15
N SER A 465 41.59 -3.81 8.08
CA SER A 465 42.30 -3.46 6.85
C SER A 465 43.36 -2.37 7.08
N LYS A 466 43.08 -1.38 7.94
CA LYS A 466 44.06 -0.34 8.30
C LYS A 466 45.21 -0.91 9.12
N GLU A 467 44.90 -1.67 10.17
CA GLU A 467 45.90 -2.30 11.04
C GLU A 467 46.80 -3.26 10.25
N LEU A 468 46.23 -4.05 9.34
CA LEU A 468 47.02 -4.91 8.45
C LEU A 468 47.95 -4.12 7.54
N LYS A 469 47.52 -2.95 7.01
CA LYS A 469 48.40 -2.10 6.19
C LYS A 469 49.57 -1.54 6.99
N GLU A 470 49.31 -1.08 8.22
CA GLU A 470 50.35 -0.57 9.13
C GLU A 470 51.33 -1.67 9.57
N VAL A 471 50.80 -2.86 9.89
CA VAL A 471 51.60 -4.03 10.24
C VAL A 471 52.44 -4.47 9.05
N ILE A 472 51.87 -4.60 7.84
CA ILE A 472 52.61 -4.95 6.61
C ILE A 472 53.71 -3.93 6.28
N GLN A 473 53.49 -2.64 6.53
CA GLN A 473 54.49 -1.59 6.32
C GLN A 473 55.68 -1.68 7.28
N ASN A 474 55.48 -2.24 8.49
CA ASN A 474 56.49 -2.31 9.55
C ASN A 474 57.20 -3.68 9.67
N TRP A 475 57.12 -4.56 8.66
CA TRP A 475 57.72 -5.90 8.73
C TRP A 475 59.21 -5.93 8.37
N HIS A 476 60.05 -6.41 9.30
CA HIS A 476 61.42 -6.86 9.03
C HIS A 476 61.41 -8.30 8.48
N TRP A 477 61.87 -8.44 7.24
CA TRP A 477 61.61 -9.57 6.34
C TRP A 477 62.60 -10.74 6.37
N ASP A 478 63.53 -10.83 7.32
CA ASP A 478 64.61 -11.82 7.20
C ASP A 478 64.31 -13.22 7.80
N THR A 479 63.27 -13.36 8.63
CA THR A 479 62.97 -14.64 9.32
C THR A 479 61.76 -15.40 8.77
N ILE A 480 60.93 -14.81 7.91
CA ILE A 480 59.72 -15.45 7.33
C ILE A 480 59.74 -15.34 5.80
N LYS A 481 60.91 -15.64 5.21
CA LYS A 481 61.24 -15.34 3.81
C LYS A 481 60.87 -16.45 2.81
N MET A 482 59.91 -17.34 3.09
CA MET A 482 59.63 -18.46 2.18
C MET A 482 58.19 -18.74 1.72
N PHE A 483 57.10 -18.12 2.20
CA PHE A 483 55.76 -18.58 1.77
C PHE A 483 54.67 -17.52 1.60
N GLY A 484 54.99 -16.50 0.79
CA GLY A 484 53.98 -15.59 0.26
C GLY A 484 54.68 -14.50 -0.52
N ASN A 485 54.76 -14.68 -1.83
CA ASN A 485 55.37 -13.73 -2.77
C ASN A 485 54.98 -12.28 -2.41
N GLY A 486 55.94 -11.34 -2.46
CA GLY A 486 55.82 -9.94 -2.04
C GLY A 486 54.82 -9.07 -2.82
N ASN A 487 53.58 -9.52 -2.98
CA ASN A 487 52.51 -8.82 -3.68
C ASN A 487 51.32 -8.63 -2.73
N GLY A 488 51.12 -7.38 -2.31
CA GLY A 488 50.11 -6.97 -1.34
C GLY A 488 48.73 -7.56 -1.59
N MET A 489 48.21 -8.24 -0.56
CA MET A 489 46.80 -8.60 -0.46
C MET A 489 45.96 -7.31 -0.59
N GLU A 490 45.11 -7.25 -1.61
CA GLU A 490 44.21 -6.14 -1.81
C GLU A 490 42.95 -6.34 -0.97
N TRP A 491 42.55 -5.32 -0.22
CA TRP A 491 41.28 -5.32 0.51
C TRP A 491 40.33 -4.30 -0.12
N GLU A 492 39.25 -4.80 -0.72
CA GLU A 492 38.23 -4.00 -1.38
C GLU A 492 36.98 -3.93 -0.52
N PHE A 493 36.48 -2.71 -0.28
CA PHE A 493 35.21 -2.48 0.40
C PHE A 493 34.12 -2.20 -0.63
N MET A 494 32.91 -2.71 -0.38
CA MET A 494 31.75 -2.43 -1.24
C MET A 494 31.41 -0.93 -1.26
N LYS A 495 30.91 -0.46 -2.41
CA LYS A 495 30.69 0.98 -2.69
C LYS A 495 29.50 1.59 -1.94
N ALA A 496 28.60 0.77 -1.39
CA ALA A 496 27.47 1.21 -0.56
C ALA A 496 27.04 0.13 0.44
N ALA A 497 26.64 0.53 1.66
CA ALA A 497 26.10 -0.37 2.66
C ALA A 497 24.74 -1.00 2.25
N ASP A 498 24.02 -0.36 1.33
CA ASP A 498 22.69 -0.75 0.85
C ASP A 498 22.72 -1.47 -0.52
N ALA A 499 23.81 -2.17 -0.85
CA ALA A 499 23.95 -2.94 -2.08
C ALA A 499 23.94 -4.47 -1.86
N PRO A 500 22.86 -5.07 -1.31
CA PRO A 500 22.82 -6.50 -0.96
C PRO A 500 22.98 -7.45 -2.15
N TRP A 501 22.76 -6.99 -3.38
CA TRP A 501 23.01 -7.80 -4.59
C TRP A 501 24.48 -8.09 -4.85
N GLU A 502 25.41 -7.23 -4.39
CA GLU A 502 26.86 -7.48 -4.49
C GLU A 502 27.30 -8.60 -3.52
N ASN A 503 26.57 -8.77 -2.41
CA ASN A 503 26.85 -9.74 -1.35
C ASN A 503 25.92 -10.97 -1.35
N GLY A 504 24.90 -11.01 -2.21
CA GLY A 504 23.90 -12.09 -2.23
C GLY A 504 24.51 -13.50 -2.39
N CYS A 505 25.69 -13.58 -2.99
CA CYS A 505 26.48 -14.80 -3.09
C CYS A 505 27.01 -15.30 -1.73
N SER A 506 27.46 -14.41 -0.86
CA SER A 506 27.92 -14.72 0.50
C SER A 506 26.72 -14.89 1.45
N GLU A 507 25.67 -14.08 1.32
CA GLU A 507 24.44 -14.19 2.10
C GLU A 507 23.75 -15.56 1.93
N ALA A 508 23.67 -16.08 0.69
CA ALA A 508 23.10 -17.40 0.43
C ALA A 508 23.90 -18.52 1.10
N LEU A 509 25.23 -18.37 1.17
CA LEU A 509 26.11 -19.33 1.85
C LEU A 509 25.99 -19.21 3.37
N ILE A 510 25.91 -18.00 3.90
CA ILE A 510 25.65 -17.76 5.33
C ILE A 510 24.31 -18.36 5.74
N LYS A 511 23.27 -18.22 4.91
CA LYS A 511 21.98 -18.85 5.16
C LYS A 511 22.10 -20.38 5.21
N SER A 512 22.91 -20.97 4.35
CA SER A 512 23.18 -22.42 4.33
C SER A 512 23.97 -22.87 5.57
N VAL A 513 24.97 -22.09 5.99
CA VAL A 513 25.75 -22.31 7.21
C VAL A 513 24.87 -22.17 8.45
N LYS A 514 24.10 -21.09 8.59
CA LYS A 514 23.17 -20.88 9.71
C LYS A 514 22.11 -21.99 9.81
N LYS A 515 21.57 -22.45 8.68
CA LYS A 515 20.62 -23.57 8.65
C LYS A 515 21.28 -24.85 9.15
N SER A 516 22.45 -25.19 8.63
CA SER A 516 23.20 -26.40 9.01
C SER A 516 23.62 -26.36 10.48
N LEU A 517 24.08 -25.20 10.94
CA LEU A 517 24.43 -24.94 12.34
C LEU A 517 23.22 -25.10 13.27
N SER A 518 22.06 -24.52 12.91
CA SER A 518 20.83 -24.66 13.69
C SER A 518 20.36 -26.11 13.78
N LEU A 519 20.55 -26.91 12.72
CA LEU A 519 20.22 -28.34 12.72
C LEU A 519 21.20 -29.16 13.56
N ALA A 520 22.49 -28.83 13.52
CA ALA A 520 23.53 -29.51 14.29
C ALA A 520 23.43 -29.24 15.79
N ILE A 521 23.15 -28.00 16.19
CA ILE A 521 23.17 -27.56 17.60
C ILE A 521 21.79 -27.69 18.27
N GLY A 522 20.69 -27.52 17.53
CA GLY A 522 19.34 -27.50 18.09
C GLY A 522 19.17 -26.38 19.13
N GLN A 523 18.83 -26.76 20.36
CA GLN A 523 18.69 -25.83 21.51
C GLN A 523 19.90 -25.86 22.47
N SER A 524 20.94 -26.63 22.16
CA SER A 524 22.09 -26.77 23.07
C SER A 524 22.98 -25.52 23.05
N ILE A 525 23.56 -25.18 24.20
CA ILE A 525 24.53 -24.08 24.33
C ILE A 525 25.91 -24.71 24.55
N MET A 526 26.86 -24.35 23.68
CA MET A 526 28.20 -24.94 23.60
C MET A 526 29.26 -23.97 24.14
N THR A 527 30.42 -24.51 24.54
CA THR A 527 31.60 -23.68 24.84
C THR A 527 32.16 -23.08 23.55
N PHE A 528 33.09 -22.13 23.67
CA PHE A 528 33.75 -21.54 22.50
C PHE A 528 34.41 -22.60 21.62
N SER A 529 35.20 -23.52 22.21
CA SER A 529 35.92 -24.56 21.46
C SER A 529 34.98 -25.61 20.85
N GLU A 530 33.92 -25.99 21.57
CA GLU A 530 32.87 -26.88 21.04
C GLU A 530 32.18 -26.24 19.82
N LEU A 531 31.74 -24.99 19.94
CA LEU A 531 31.06 -24.27 18.86
C LEU A 531 31.98 -24.04 17.66
N GLN A 532 33.25 -23.72 17.90
CA GLN A 532 34.25 -23.57 16.87
C GLN A 532 34.45 -24.87 16.08
N THR A 533 34.51 -26.01 16.77
CA THR A 533 34.64 -27.33 16.14
C THR A 533 33.44 -27.64 15.25
N VAL A 534 32.23 -27.40 15.75
CA VAL A 534 30.98 -27.57 14.98
C VAL A 534 30.95 -26.65 13.76
N LEU A 535 31.48 -25.43 13.84
CA LEU A 535 31.56 -24.54 12.67
C LEU A 535 32.47 -25.09 11.57
N PHE A 536 33.58 -25.75 11.92
CA PHE A 536 34.42 -26.43 10.93
C PHE A 536 33.71 -27.63 10.27
N GLU A 537 32.97 -28.42 11.05
CA GLU A 537 32.16 -29.53 10.53
C GLU A 537 31.04 -29.01 9.60
N VAL A 538 30.34 -27.96 10.01
CA VAL A 538 29.32 -27.29 9.20
C VAL A 538 29.92 -26.74 7.92
N ALA A 539 31.11 -26.14 7.97
CA ALA A 539 31.81 -25.66 6.78
C ALA A 539 32.13 -26.82 5.82
N ASN A 540 32.55 -27.97 6.35
CA ASN A 540 32.80 -29.17 5.54
C ASN A 540 31.53 -29.68 4.86
N ILE A 541 30.43 -29.85 5.60
CA ILE A 541 29.12 -30.25 5.06
C ILE A 541 28.66 -29.29 3.96
N VAL A 542 28.80 -27.99 4.20
CA VAL A 542 28.44 -26.96 3.22
C VAL A 542 29.33 -27.08 1.98
N ASN A 543 30.61 -27.44 2.10
CA ASN A 543 31.51 -27.61 0.96
C ASN A 543 31.28 -28.88 0.15
N GLU A 544 30.73 -29.93 0.75
CA GLU A 544 30.34 -31.17 0.06
C GLU A 544 29.09 -31.02 -0.82
N ARG A 545 28.43 -29.84 -0.77
CA ARG A 545 27.26 -29.56 -1.60
C ARG A 545 27.61 -29.59 -3.11
N PRO A 546 26.74 -30.12 -3.98
CA PRO A 546 26.93 -30.00 -5.42
C PRO A 546 26.92 -28.53 -5.88
N ILE A 547 27.94 -28.10 -6.62
CA ILE A 547 28.07 -26.71 -7.12
C ILE A 547 27.22 -26.48 -8.38
N GLY A 548 26.66 -27.55 -8.97
CA GLY A 548 25.68 -27.50 -10.05
C GLY A 548 24.93 -28.82 -10.19
N THR A 549 23.69 -28.74 -10.69
CA THR A 549 22.94 -29.90 -11.21
C THR A 549 23.21 -29.97 -12.71
N SER A 550 23.79 -31.07 -13.19
CA SER A 550 23.55 -31.48 -14.58
C SER A 550 22.07 -31.84 -14.66
N THR A 551 21.26 -31.02 -15.32
CA THR A 551 19.85 -31.31 -15.56
C THR A 551 19.76 -32.62 -16.36
N SER A 552 19.28 -33.67 -15.71
CA SER A 552 18.97 -34.96 -16.36
C SER A 552 17.51 -35.02 -16.84
N ASP A 553 16.72 -33.97 -16.61
CA ASP A 553 15.33 -33.87 -17.06
C ASP A 553 15.25 -33.14 -18.42
N PRO A 554 14.82 -33.82 -19.50
CA PRO A 554 14.68 -33.20 -20.82
C PRO A 554 13.55 -32.15 -20.92
N ASN A 555 12.73 -31.94 -19.87
CA ASN A 555 11.62 -30.98 -19.91
C ASN A 555 11.93 -29.58 -19.35
N GLU A 556 13.09 -29.37 -18.71
CA GLU A 556 13.50 -28.04 -18.25
C GLU A 556 14.53 -27.46 -19.23
N GLY A 557 13.99 -26.93 -20.32
CA GLY A 557 14.74 -26.43 -21.47
C GLY A 557 15.68 -25.26 -21.16
N THR A 558 16.89 -25.37 -21.69
CA THR A 558 17.77 -24.25 -22.07
C THR A 558 17.17 -23.40 -23.18
#